data_AF-A0A358J1D9-F1
#
_entry.id   AF-A0A358J1D9-F1
#
_cell.length_a   1.000
_cell.length_b   1.000
_cell.length_c   1.000
_cell.angle_alpha   90.00
_cell.angle_beta   90.00
_cell.angle_gamma   90.00
#
_symmetry.space_group_name_H-M   'P 1'
#
loop_
_entity.id
_entity.type
_entity.pdbx_description
1 polymer ?
#
loop_
_entity_poly.entity_id
_entity_poly.type
_entity_poly.pdbx_seq_one_letter_code
_entity_poly.pdbx_strand_id
1 'polypeptide(L)'
;VKHANAMRKALAGADAEDEAVTVEADDEEAGDAPISPERIAALGAAEQFILTVTETGFGKRSSAYEYRRTGRGGQGLTAHGLGGRAGTRLAAAFPVEESDDLMLVTDGGQMIRTPVSQVRIVGRSSQGVTIFRTGKDEKVVSVERLADSGGDDEDGDAGDASAVEGGEA
;
A
#
# COMPACT_ATOMS: atom_id res chain seq x y z
N VAL A 1 18.92 4.02 -8.33
CA VAL A 1 17.55 3.74 -7.82
C VAL A 1 16.73 4.99 -7.49
N LYS A 2 17.38 6.11 -7.10
CA LYS A 2 16.76 7.45 -6.95
C LYS A 2 16.00 7.95 -8.20
N HIS A 3 16.32 7.41 -9.39
CA HIS A 3 15.70 7.77 -10.66
C HIS A 3 14.19 7.49 -10.73
N ALA A 4 13.67 6.41 -10.14
CA ALA A 4 12.25 6.06 -10.26
C ALA A 4 11.34 7.09 -9.57
N ASN A 5 11.69 7.48 -8.34
CA ASN A 5 10.98 8.54 -7.63
C ASN A 5 11.19 9.92 -8.28
N ALA A 6 12.39 10.21 -8.79
CA ALA A 6 12.65 11.45 -9.51
C ALA A 6 11.83 11.56 -10.82
N MET A 7 11.71 10.46 -11.57
CA MET A 7 10.94 10.40 -12.81
C MET A 7 9.43 10.54 -12.53
N ARG A 8 8.90 9.86 -11.50
CA ARG A 8 7.52 10.08 -11.04
C ARG A 8 7.27 11.52 -10.63
N LYS A 9 8.18 12.13 -9.88
CA LYS A 9 8.07 13.54 -9.47
C LYS A 9 8.07 14.49 -10.68
N ALA A 10 8.83 14.17 -11.72
CA ALA A 10 8.86 14.96 -12.96
C ALA A 10 7.58 14.80 -13.81
N LEU A 11 6.97 13.60 -13.81
CA LEU A 11 5.73 13.31 -14.55
C LEU A 11 4.46 13.80 -13.83
N ALA A 12 4.45 13.81 -12.49
CA ALA A 12 3.25 14.07 -11.69
C ALA A 12 2.86 15.55 -11.54
N GLY A 13 3.63 16.50 -12.10
CA GLY A 13 3.30 17.93 -12.02
C GLY A 13 3.45 18.52 -10.61
N ALA A 14 3.80 19.80 -10.55
CA ALA A 14 4.11 20.50 -9.32
C ALA A 14 2.85 20.79 -8.48
N ASP A 15 2.56 19.97 -7.47
CA ASP A 15 1.70 20.33 -6.34
C ASP A 15 2.01 19.43 -5.12
N ALA A 16 3.02 19.85 -4.36
CA ALA A 16 3.23 19.45 -2.95
C ALA A 16 4.27 20.39 -2.33
N GLU A 17 3.81 21.49 -1.76
CA GLU A 17 4.53 22.18 -0.69
C GLU A 17 4.55 21.23 0.52
N ASP A 18 5.71 20.68 0.89
CA ASP A 18 6.37 20.95 2.19
C ASP A 18 7.58 20.00 2.46
N GLU A 19 8.53 20.57 3.21
CA GLU A 19 9.77 20.08 3.84
C GLU A 19 10.78 19.24 3.02
N ALA A 20 11.85 19.93 2.62
CA ALA A 20 13.13 19.32 2.29
C ALA A 20 13.76 18.69 3.55
N VAL A 21 13.60 17.37 3.72
CA VAL A 21 14.49 16.60 4.60
C VAL A 21 15.84 16.46 3.88
N THR A 22 16.84 17.21 4.34
CA THR A 22 18.25 16.95 4.02
C THR A 22 18.62 15.57 4.55
N VAL A 23 18.64 14.58 3.66
CA VAL A 23 19.27 13.29 3.93
C VAL A 23 20.77 13.51 3.82
N GLU A 24 21.46 13.50 4.95
CA GLU A 24 22.91 13.41 4.99
C GLU A 24 23.34 12.17 4.19
N ALA A 25 24.21 12.40 3.21
CA ALA A 25 24.73 11.38 2.33
C ALA A 25 25.74 10.53 3.12
N ASP A 26 25.32 9.34 3.52
CA ASP A 26 26.28 8.28 3.83
C ASP A 26 26.75 7.72 2.48
N ASP A 27 27.95 8.13 2.11
CA ASP A 27 28.59 7.92 0.82
C ASP A 27 29.23 6.52 0.82
N GLU A 28 28.43 5.50 0.50
CA GLU A 28 28.98 4.24 0.00
C GLU A 28 29.11 4.35 -1.53
N GLU A 29 30.34 4.52 -2.00
CA GLU A 29 30.76 4.51 -3.41
C GLU A 29 30.31 3.22 -4.11
N ALA A 30 29.08 3.21 -4.63
CA ALA A 30 28.68 2.34 -5.71
C ALA A 30 28.87 3.12 -7.02
N GLY A 31 29.89 2.75 -7.78
CA GLY A 31 30.32 3.45 -9.00
C GLY A 31 29.18 3.92 -9.90
N ASP A 32 29.20 5.21 -10.20
CA ASP A 32 28.25 5.92 -11.07
C ASP A 32 28.47 5.54 -12.54
N ALA A 33 28.23 4.27 -12.88
CA ALA A 33 28.12 3.87 -14.27
C ALA A 33 26.72 4.28 -14.77
N PRO A 34 26.62 5.12 -15.82
CA PRO A 34 25.32 5.51 -16.35
C PRO A 34 24.56 4.28 -16.84
N ILE A 35 23.39 4.04 -16.27
CA ILE A 35 22.52 2.93 -16.63
C ILE A 35 21.89 3.23 -18.00
N SER A 36 21.84 2.26 -18.90
CA SER A 36 21.21 2.44 -20.22
C SER A 36 19.71 2.77 -20.09
N PRO A 37 19.14 3.58 -21.00
CA PRO A 37 17.71 3.88 -21.00
C PRO A 37 16.81 2.63 -21.02
N GLU A 38 17.22 1.60 -21.77
CA GLU A 38 16.52 0.31 -21.82
C GLU A 38 16.46 -0.36 -20.46
N ARG A 39 17.56 -0.31 -19.69
CA ARG A 39 17.60 -0.88 -18.35
C ARG A 39 16.74 -0.09 -17.36
N ILE A 40 16.65 1.24 -17.50
CA ILE A 40 15.74 2.07 -16.70
C ILE A 40 14.29 1.69 -16.99
N ALA A 41 13.92 1.56 -18.26
CA ALA A 41 12.57 1.15 -18.65
C ALA A 41 12.23 -0.25 -18.12
N ALA A 42 13.16 -1.21 -18.23
CA ALA A 42 12.97 -2.56 -17.70
C ALA A 42 12.79 -2.58 -16.17
N LEU A 43 13.55 -1.75 -15.43
CA LEU A 43 13.38 -1.62 -13.98
C LEU A 43 12.07 -0.91 -13.62
N GLY A 44 11.64 0.09 -14.38
CA GLY A 44 10.34 0.72 -14.18
C GLY A 44 9.18 -0.26 -14.37
N ALA A 45 9.23 -1.09 -15.42
CA ALA A 45 8.21 -2.11 -15.70
C ALA A 45 8.17 -3.24 -14.64
N ALA A 46 9.32 -3.54 -14.01
CA ALA A 46 9.42 -4.54 -12.94
C ALA A 46 9.32 -3.94 -11.52
N GLU A 47 8.93 -2.67 -11.40
CA GLU A 47 8.77 -2.02 -10.10
C GLU A 47 7.51 -2.55 -9.40
N GLN A 48 7.67 -3.00 -8.15
CA GLN A 48 6.57 -3.42 -7.31
C GLN A 48 6.31 -2.38 -6.22
N PHE A 49 5.07 -2.32 -5.74
CA PHE A 49 4.68 -1.44 -4.66
C PHE A 49 4.24 -2.22 -3.44
N ILE A 50 4.64 -1.71 -2.28
CA ILE A 50 4.17 -2.19 -0.99
C ILE A 50 3.13 -1.21 -0.49
N LEU A 51 1.92 -1.70 -0.29
CA LEU A 51 0.87 -0.97 0.42
C LEU A 51 1.12 -1.10 1.92
N THR A 52 0.91 0.00 2.64
CA THR A 52 0.82 0.00 4.10
C THR A 52 -0.43 0.75 4.53
N VAL A 53 -1.15 0.21 5.51
CA VAL A 53 -2.37 0.80 6.07
C VAL A 53 -2.31 0.75 7.60
N THR A 54 -2.72 1.83 8.27
CA THR A 54 -2.81 1.92 9.73
C THR A 54 -4.21 1.62 10.24
N GLU A 55 -4.33 1.32 11.54
CA GLU A 55 -5.62 1.16 12.23
C GLU A 55 -6.53 2.40 12.10
N THR A 56 -5.95 3.57 11.85
CA THR A 56 -6.65 4.87 11.75
C THR A 56 -7.06 5.26 10.33
N GLY A 57 -6.91 4.35 9.35
CA GLY A 57 -7.29 4.60 7.96
C GLY A 57 -6.30 5.43 7.14
N PHE A 58 -5.08 5.65 7.66
CA PHE A 58 -3.99 6.20 6.85
C PHE A 58 -3.32 5.09 6.05
N GLY A 59 -2.95 5.39 4.82
CA GLY A 59 -2.18 4.45 4.02
C GLY A 59 -1.45 5.09 2.86
N LYS A 60 -0.60 4.28 2.25
CA LYS A 60 0.26 4.68 1.14
C LYS A 60 0.82 3.48 0.42
N ARG A 61 1.28 3.73 -0.80
CA ARG A 61 2.13 2.84 -1.57
C ARG A 61 3.56 3.36 -1.54
N SER A 62 4.52 2.48 -1.30
CA SER A 62 5.95 2.80 -1.41
C SER A 62 6.61 1.82 -2.37
N SER A 63 7.56 2.32 -3.16
CA SER A 63 8.31 1.48 -4.09
C SER A 63 9.10 0.42 -3.33
N ALA A 64 9.03 -0.83 -3.78
CA ALA A 64 9.84 -1.93 -3.25
C ALA A 64 11.35 -1.64 -3.38
N TYR A 65 11.76 -0.84 -4.38
CA TYR A 65 13.15 -0.45 -4.57
C TYR A 65 13.69 0.49 -3.50
N GLU A 66 12.84 1.13 -2.71
CA GLU A 66 13.31 1.88 -1.57
C GLU A 66 13.84 0.95 -0.47
N TYR A 67 13.39 -0.30 -0.40
CA TYR A 67 13.71 -1.22 0.70
C TYR A 67 15.06 -1.89 0.44
N ARG A 68 16.09 -1.43 1.14
CA ARG A 68 17.42 -2.07 1.07
C ARG A 68 17.35 -3.51 1.59
N ARG A 69 18.17 -4.38 1.00
CA ARG A 69 18.34 -5.73 1.53
C ARG A 69 19.03 -5.64 2.90
N THR A 70 18.44 -6.25 3.90
CA THR A 70 19.04 -6.40 5.24
C THR A 70 19.17 -7.88 5.58
N GLY A 71 20.18 -8.22 6.38
CA GLY A 71 20.35 -9.58 6.91
C GLY A 71 19.19 -10.00 7.82
N ARG A 72 19.04 -11.31 8.01
CA ARG A 72 18.05 -11.88 8.94
C ARG A 72 18.44 -11.55 10.39
N GLY A 73 17.44 -11.31 11.26
CA GLY A 73 17.65 -11.06 12.69
C GLY A 73 17.92 -9.60 13.08
N GLY A 74 17.96 -8.67 12.13
CA GLY A 74 18.03 -7.24 12.40
C GLY A 74 16.67 -6.60 12.68
N GLN A 75 16.66 -5.35 13.15
CA GLN A 75 15.45 -4.57 13.45
C GLN A 75 14.66 -4.14 12.19
N GLY A 76 15.22 -4.29 11.00
CA GLY A 76 14.59 -3.91 9.73
C GLY A 76 14.65 -2.42 9.42
N LEU A 77 13.74 -1.95 8.56
CA LEU A 77 13.59 -0.55 8.15
C LEU A 77 12.18 -0.05 8.48
N THR A 78 12.06 1.20 8.91
CA THR A 78 10.78 1.84 9.20
C THR A 78 9.91 1.92 7.95
N ALA A 79 8.89 1.07 7.81
CA ALA A 79 8.04 0.99 6.62
C ALA A 79 6.98 2.11 6.48
N HIS A 80 6.60 2.73 7.61
CA HIS A 80 5.50 3.70 7.67
C HIS A 80 5.71 4.67 8.85
N GLY A 81 5.49 5.97 8.62
CA GLY A 81 5.56 6.99 9.67
C GLY A 81 4.24 7.05 10.45
N LEU A 82 4.25 6.73 11.75
CA LEU A 82 3.03 6.65 12.56
C LEU A 82 2.53 8.02 13.10
N GLY A 83 3.08 9.13 12.60
CA GLY A 83 2.60 10.49 12.89
C GLY A 83 2.65 10.91 14.37
N GLY A 84 3.43 10.22 15.21
CA GLY A 84 3.62 10.54 16.63
C GLY A 84 2.37 10.36 17.52
N ARG A 85 1.22 9.94 16.97
CA ARG A 85 0.00 9.71 17.74
C ARG A 85 0.12 8.39 18.48
N ALA A 86 0.30 8.48 19.79
CA ALA A 86 0.51 7.33 20.67
C ALA A 86 -0.54 6.23 20.41
N GLY A 87 -0.06 5.01 20.17
CA GLY A 87 -0.92 3.84 19.95
C GLY A 87 -1.37 3.60 18.51
N THR A 88 -1.00 4.44 17.54
CA THR A 88 -1.24 4.12 16.12
C THR A 88 -0.38 2.94 15.70
N ARG A 89 -0.99 1.94 15.07
CA ARG A 89 -0.31 0.73 14.58
C ARG A 89 -0.60 0.49 13.11
N LEU A 90 0.26 -0.29 12.47
CA LEU A 90 -0.02 -0.83 11.15
C LEU A 90 -1.08 -1.94 11.27
N ALA A 91 -2.13 -1.82 10.48
CA ALA A 91 -3.13 -2.87 10.31
C ALA A 91 -2.66 -3.90 9.27
N ALA A 92 -2.04 -3.45 8.18
CA ALA A 92 -1.56 -4.33 7.12
C ALA A 92 -0.37 -3.75 6.34
N ALA A 93 0.44 -4.65 5.78
CA ALA A 93 1.52 -4.34 4.85
C ALA A 93 1.73 -5.51 3.87
N PHE A 94 1.49 -5.29 2.57
CA PHE A 94 1.62 -6.34 1.54
C PHE A 94 1.85 -5.74 0.14
N PRO A 95 2.41 -6.51 -0.80
CA PRO A 95 2.57 -6.07 -2.18
C PRO A 95 1.23 -5.96 -2.93
N VAL A 96 1.10 -4.93 -3.76
CA VAL A 96 -0.10 -4.65 -4.56
C VAL A 96 0.26 -4.30 -5.99
N GLU A 97 -0.68 -4.59 -6.89
CA GLU A 97 -0.67 -4.17 -8.28
C GLU A 97 -1.59 -2.96 -8.47
N GLU A 98 -1.48 -2.28 -9.62
CA GLU A 98 -2.23 -1.05 -9.87
C GLU A 98 -3.72 -1.28 -10.14
N SER A 99 -4.06 -2.43 -10.70
CA SER A 99 -5.44 -2.86 -10.98
C SER A 99 -6.17 -3.39 -9.74
N ASP A 100 -5.44 -3.74 -8.68
CA ASP A 100 -6.04 -4.34 -7.48
C ASP A 100 -7.01 -3.37 -6.78
N ASP A 101 -7.99 -3.96 -6.10
CA ASP A 101 -8.84 -3.28 -5.14
C ASP A 101 -8.46 -3.67 -3.71
N LEU A 102 -8.79 -2.80 -2.76
CA LEU A 102 -8.62 -3.05 -1.34
C LEU A 102 -9.98 -3.18 -0.68
N MET A 103 -10.15 -4.22 0.12
CA MET A 103 -11.27 -4.35 1.04
C MET A 103 -10.78 -4.10 2.46
N LEU A 104 -11.30 -3.06 3.11
CA LEU A 104 -11.02 -2.73 4.50
C LEU A 104 -12.25 -3.04 5.35
N VAL A 105 -12.02 -3.62 6.52
CA VAL A 105 -13.06 -3.92 7.51
C VAL A 105 -12.70 -3.28 8.83
N THR A 106 -13.65 -2.59 9.44
CA THR A 106 -13.52 -1.97 10.77
C THR A 106 -14.15 -2.83 11.86
N ASP A 107 -13.77 -2.59 13.11
CA ASP A 107 -14.45 -3.18 14.29
C ASP A 107 -15.90 -2.69 14.46
N GLY A 108 -16.26 -1.54 13.87
CA GLY A 108 -17.62 -1.03 13.77
C GLY A 108 -18.50 -1.75 12.73
N GLY A 109 -17.95 -2.70 11.97
CA GLY A 109 -18.67 -3.44 10.93
C GLY A 109 -18.79 -2.69 9.60
N GLN A 110 -18.04 -1.60 9.41
CA GLN A 110 -17.99 -0.89 8.14
C GLN A 110 -17.03 -1.62 7.18
N MET A 111 -17.52 -1.90 5.97
CA MET A 111 -16.72 -2.42 4.86
C MET A 111 -16.51 -1.34 3.81
N ILE A 112 -15.27 -1.19 3.36
CA ILE A 112 -14.87 -0.14 2.42
C ILE A 112 -14.05 -0.77 1.31
N ARG A 113 -14.54 -0.65 0.07
CA ARG A 113 -13.80 -1.03 -1.13
C ARG A 113 -13.16 0.21 -1.74
N THR A 114 -11.86 0.17 -2.01
CA THR A 114 -11.14 1.31 -2.60
C THR A 114 -10.10 0.81 -3.60
N PRO A 115 -10.09 1.35 -4.84
CA PRO A 115 -9.06 1.03 -5.82
C PRO A 115 -7.68 1.39 -5.32
N VAL A 116 -6.71 0.49 -5.49
CA VAL A 116 -5.31 0.73 -5.10
C VAL A 116 -4.75 1.97 -5.79
N SER A 117 -5.19 2.26 -7.01
CA SER A 117 -4.82 3.44 -7.79
C SER A 117 -5.08 4.77 -7.07
N GLN A 118 -6.07 4.84 -6.17
CA GLN A 118 -6.38 6.05 -5.39
C GLN A 118 -5.43 6.28 -4.20
N VAL A 119 -4.71 5.24 -3.77
CA VAL A 119 -3.78 5.35 -2.64
C VAL A 119 -2.48 6.01 -3.09
N ARG A 120 -2.05 7.10 -2.45
CA ARG A 120 -0.87 7.86 -2.93
C ARG A 120 0.42 7.04 -2.89
N ILE A 121 1.26 7.20 -3.92
CA ILE A 121 2.65 6.72 -3.93
C ILE A 121 3.54 7.77 -3.26
N VAL A 122 4.20 7.39 -2.15
CA VAL A 122 5.11 8.26 -1.40
C VAL A 122 6.22 7.42 -0.75
N GLY A 123 7.28 8.09 -0.30
CA GLY A 123 8.42 7.43 0.33
C GLY A 123 8.08 6.67 1.60
N ARG A 124 8.91 5.69 1.95
CA ARG A 124 8.70 4.76 3.07
C ARG A 124 8.59 5.43 4.45
N SER A 125 9.28 6.53 4.75
CA SER A 125 9.22 7.15 6.08
C SER A 125 8.00 8.05 6.30
N SER A 126 7.26 8.38 5.24
CA SER A 126 6.09 9.27 5.31
C SER A 126 4.90 8.63 6.04
N GLN A 127 3.94 9.46 6.47
CA GLN A 127 2.66 9.01 7.04
C GLN A 127 1.65 8.56 5.98
N GLY A 128 1.81 8.99 4.73
CA GLY A 128 0.83 8.70 3.68
C GLY A 128 -0.37 9.63 3.71
N VAL A 129 -1.50 9.14 3.19
CA VAL A 129 -2.76 9.89 3.06
C VAL A 129 -3.89 9.16 3.76
N THR A 130 -4.97 9.87 4.04
CA THR A 130 -6.20 9.25 4.53
C THR A 130 -6.86 8.47 3.39
N ILE A 131 -6.89 7.14 3.48
CA ILE A 131 -7.66 6.29 2.57
C ILE A 131 -9.14 6.41 2.93
N PHE A 132 -9.43 6.36 4.23
CA PHE A 132 -10.77 6.61 4.76
C PHE A 132 -10.68 7.16 6.18
N ARG A 133 -11.78 7.75 6.66
CA ARG A 133 -11.88 8.28 8.03
C ARG A 133 -12.59 7.26 8.89
N THR A 134 -11.93 6.77 9.93
CA THR A 134 -12.59 5.97 10.97
C THR A 134 -13.44 6.87 11.88
N GLY A 135 -14.49 6.29 12.48
CA GLY A 135 -15.18 6.89 13.61
C GLY A 135 -14.24 7.14 14.82
N LYS A 136 -14.73 7.89 15.81
CA LYS A 136 -13.94 8.39 16.94
C LYS A 136 -13.27 7.28 17.78
N ASP A 137 -13.88 6.09 17.80
CA ASP A 137 -13.43 4.91 18.53
C ASP A 137 -13.41 3.65 17.64
N GLU A 138 -13.39 3.85 16.33
CA GLU A 138 -13.41 2.77 15.33
C GLU A 138 -12.01 2.59 14.73
N LYS A 139 -11.68 1.35 14.41
CA LYS A 139 -10.37 0.96 13.88
C LYS A 139 -10.50 -0.02 12.73
N VAL A 140 -9.56 0.07 11.79
CA VAL A 140 -9.33 -1.01 10.82
C VAL A 140 -8.84 -2.25 11.56
N VAL A 141 -9.56 -3.36 11.38
CA VAL A 141 -9.17 -4.66 11.92
C VAL A 141 -8.66 -5.62 10.85
N SER A 142 -9.07 -5.42 9.59
CA SER A 142 -8.63 -6.24 8.47
C SER A 142 -8.50 -5.41 7.21
N VAL A 143 -7.51 -5.75 6.39
CA VAL A 143 -7.30 -5.20 5.05
C VAL A 143 -6.92 -6.37 4.15
N GLU A 144 -7.71 -6.59 3.11
CA GLU A 144 -7.49 -7.65 2.14
C GLU A 144 -7.34 -7.06 0.74
N ARG A 145 -6.50 -7.71 -0.07
CA ARG A 145 -6.29 -7.36 -1.47
C ARG A 145 -7.23 -8.18 -2.34
N LEU A 146 -8.03 -7.50 -3.13
CA LEU A 146 -8.85 -8.12 -4.17
C LEU A 146 -8.09 -7.96 -5.49
N ALA A 147 -7.57 -9.08 -6.00
CA ALA A 147 -7.01 -9.08 -7.34
C ALA A 147 -8.12 -8.76 -8.34
N ASP A 148 -7.85 -7.83 -9.26
CA ASP A 148 -8.77 -7.58 -10.37
C ASP A 148 -8.92 -8.87 -11.16
N SER A 149 -10.11 -9.46 -11.08
CA SER A 149 -10.39 -10.76 -11.67
C SER A 149 -10.72 -10.63 -13.16
N GLY A 150 -10.77 -9.42 -13.72
CA GLY A 150 -11.25 -9.19 -15.08
C GLY A 150 -12.70 -9.65 -15.18
N GLY A 151 -13.62 -8.81 -14.71
CA GLY A 151 -15.04 -9.12 -14.48
C GLY A 151 -15.64 -10.19 -15.40
N ASP A 152 -15.94 -11.33 -14.81
CA ASP A 152 -17.22 -12.00 -15.03
C ASP A 152 -18.05 -11.70 -13.78
N ASP A 153 -18.83 -10.62 -13.86
CA ASP A 153 -20.02 -10.45 -13.02
C ASP A 153 -21.02 -11.55 -13.41
N GLU A 154 -20.76 -12.80 -13.02
CA GLU A 154 -21.82 -13.78 -12.88
C GLU A 154 -22.54 -13.47 -11.56
N ASP A 155 -23.67 -12.77 -11.70
CA ASP A 155 -24.71 -12.62 -10.68
C ASP A 155 -24.89 -13.95 -9.92
N GLY A 156 -24.32 -14.03 -8.71
CA GLY A 156 -24.60 -15.07 -7.75
C GLY A 156 -26.01 -14.89 -7.21
N ASP A 157 -26.98 -15.33 -7.99
CA ASP A 157 -28.40 -15.45 -7.67
C ASP A 157 -28.60 -15.97 -6.24
N ALA A 158 -29.24 -15.14 -5.43
CA ALA A 158 -29.71 -15.53 -4.11
C ALA A 158 -30.97 -16.39 -4.27
N GLY A 159 -30.81 -17.71 -4.19
CA GLY A 159 -31.95 -18.62 -4.18
C GLY A 159 -31.59 -20.07 -3.84
N ASP A 160 -31.68 -20.45 -2.58
CA ASP A 160 -32.72 -21.39 -2.13
C ASP A 160 -32.63 -21.63 -0.62
N ALA A 161 -33.61 -21.08 0.09
CA ALA A 161 -34.02 -21.60 1.37
C ALA A 161 -35.06 -22.69 1.09
N SER A 162 -34.68 -23.95 1.17
CA SER A 162 -35.64 -25.03 1.39
C SER A 162 -35.26 -25.83 2.64
N ALA A 163 -36.20 -25.78 3.57
CA ALA A 163 -36.23 -26.51 4.82
C ALA A 163 -36.17 -28.03 4.57
N VAL A 164 -35.48 -28.74 5.46
CA VAL A 164 -35.78 -30.15 5.73
C VAL A 164 -35.98 -30.30 7.24
N GLU A 165 -37.23 -30.13 7.66
CA GLU A 165 -37.74 -30.80 8.86
C GLU A 165 -38.07 -32.26 8.52
N GLY A 166 -37.70 -33.18 9.42
CA GLY A 166 -38.50 -34.37 9.71
C GLY A 166 -38.00 -35.73 9.21
N GLY A 167 -37.69 -36.62 10.17
CA GLY A 167 -38.41 -37.89 10.29
C GLY A 167 -37.82 -39.16 9.66
N GLU A 168 -37.19 -39.97 10.54
CA GLU A 168 -37.40 -41.42 10.77
C GLU A 168 -37.23 -42.47 9.64
N ALA A 169 -36.35 -43.44 9.91
CA ALA A 169 -36.68 -44.88 9.97
C ALA A 169 -35.67 -45.61 10.87
#